data_AF-A0A927M948-F1
#
_entry.id   AF-A0A927M948-F1
#
_cell.length_a   1.000
_cell.length_b   1.000
_cell.length_c   1.000
_cell.angle_alpha   90.00
_cell.angle_beta   90.00
_cell.angle_gamma   90.00
#
_symmetry.space_group_name_H-M   'P 1'
#
loop_
_entity.id
_entity.type
_entity.pdbx_description
1 polymer ?
#
loop_
_entity_poly.entity_id
_entity_poly.type
_entity_poly.pdbx_seq_one_letter_code
_entity_poly.pdbx_strand_id
1 'polypeptide(L)'
;MDHRAVDLRRIDIDQIHPGYFLPTVAGGLIASAAASDVGQHTLANIMLGLGLICWLVLGSRILNRLFIRPPLPTPLVPTLAIEVAPSAVAGLALFARDGGRIDIWVMLVSGYGLLLVIAQIRLLSLYLRLSFAPSFWAFTFSWSAVATIALHWITNDQPRVTASTPT
;
A
#
# COMPACT_ATOMS: atom_id res chain seq x y z
N MET A 1 -39.44 8.04 26.74
CA MET A 1 -38.26 7.15 26.80
C MET A 1 -37.97 6.73 25.37
N ASP A 2 -37.08 7.44 24.69
CA ASP A 2 -36.75 7.24 23.28
C ASP A 2 -35.59 6.24 23.19
N HIS A 3 -35.91 5.01 22.80
CA HIS A 3 -34.92 4.02 22.45
C HIS A 3 -34.32 4.41 21.10
N ARG A 4 -33.28 5.25 21.13
CA ARG A 4 -32.31 5.37 20.04
C ARG A 4 -31.70 3.99 19.82
N ALA A 5 -32.38 3.19 19.01
CA ALA A 5 -31.80 2.03 18.37
C ALA A 5 -30.50 2.53 17.75
N VAL A 6 -29.39 1.94 18.19
CA VAL A 6 -28.10 2.08 17.52
C VAL A 6 -28.35 1.57 16.10
N ASP A 7 -28.61 2.49 15.18
CA ASP A 7 -28.62 2.23 13.76
C ASP A 7 -27.24 1.65 13.45
N LEU A 8 -27.18 0.32 13.28
CA LEU A 8 -26.00 -0.44 12.87
C LEU A 8 -25.72 -0.07 11.42
N ARG A 9 -25.33 1.19 11.25
CA ARG A 9 -25.37 1.96 10.01
C ARG A 9 -24.74 1.17 8.89
N ARG A 10 -25.56 0.97 7.86
CA ARG A 10 -25.11 0.69 6.50
C ARG A 10 -23.99 1.68 6.18
N ILE A 11 -22.75 1.21 6.05
CA ILE A 11 -21.65 2.06 5.58
C ILE A 11 -22.08 2.58 4.21
N ASP A 12 -22.31 3.88 4.12
CA ASP A 12 -22.62 4.50 2.84
C ASP A 12 -21.36 4.47 1.97
N ILE A 13 -21.54 4.14 0.70
CA ILE A 13 -20.46 4.01 -0.28
C ILE A 13 -19.66 5.32 -0.40
N ASP A 14 -20.30 6.46 -0.12
CA ASP A 14 -19.69 7.78 -0.19
C ASP A 14 -18.72 8.06 0.99
N GLN A 15 -18.83 7.31 2.09
CA GLN A 15 -17.92 7.39 3.24
C GLN A 15 -16.66 6.54 3.05
N ILE A 16 -16.60 5.68 2.03
CA ILE A 16 -15.45 4.83 1.76
C ILE A 16 -14.31 5.69 1.21
N HIS A 17 -13.14 5.57 1.84
CA HIS A 17 -11.92 6.31 1.49
C HIS A 17 -10.66 5.45 1.67
N PRO A 18 -9.52 5.83 1.08
CA PRO A 18 -8.28 5.05 1.16
C PRO A 18 -7.76 4.77 2.58
N GLY A 19 -8.09 5.63 3.56
CA GLY A 19 -7.77 5.39 4.97
C GLY A 19 -8.26 4.04 5.54
N TYR A 20 -9.25 3.39 4.93
CA TYR A 20 -9.69 2.05 5.36
C TYR A 20 -8.65 0.94 5.10
N PHE A 21 -7.62 1.20 4.27
CA PHE A 21 -6.51 0.28 4.09
C PHE A 21 -5.65 0.10 5.35
N LEU A 22 -5.62 1.09 6.26
CA LEU A 22 -4.79 1.03 7.47
C LEU A 22 -5.14 -0.17 8.37
N PRO A 23 -6.39 -0.34 8.83
CA PRO A 23 -6.74 -1.49 9.67
C PRO A 23 -6.85 -2.82 8.91
N THR A 24 -7.14 -2.80 7.61
CA THR A 24 -7.50 -4.01 6.85
C THR A 24 -6.35 -4.60 6.02
N VAL A 25 -5.53 -3.75 5.41
CA VAL A 25 -4.47 -4.16 4.48
C VAL A 25 -3.11 -4.04 5.11
N ALA A 26 -2.80 -2.87 5.69
CA ALA A 26 -1.48 -2.58 6.23
C ALA A 26 -1.13 -3.55 7.37
N GLY A 27 -2.08 -3.87 8.24
CA GLY A 27 -1.86 -4.84 9.33
C GLY A 27 -1.36 -6.20 8.83
N GLY A 28 -2.01 -6.79 7.83
CA GLY A 28 -1.62 -8.08 7.27
C GLY A 28 -0.27 -8.04 6.54
N LEU A 29 -0.05 -7.02 5.69
CA LEU A 29 1.20 -6.93 4.92
C LEU A 29 2.42 -6.62 5.81
N ILE A 30 2.27 -5.73 6.81
CA ILE A 30 3.33 -5.41 7.77
C ILE A 30 3.60 -6.63 8.67
N ALA A 31 2.56 -7.32 9.15
CA ALA A 31 2.72 -8.54 9.91
C ALA A 31 3.43 -9.62 9.10
N SER A 32 3.17 -9.72 7.80
CA SER A 32 3.90 -10.61 6.91
C SER A 32 5.39 -10.28 6.85
N ALA A 33 5.74 -9.00 6.65
CA ALA A 33 7.14 -8.59 6.58
C ALA A 33 7.86 -8.88 7.90
N ALA A 34 7.25 -8.53 9.04
CA ALA A 34 7.81 -8.78 10.37
C ALA A 34 7.94 -10.29 10.66
N ALA A 35 6.95 -11.10 10.29
CA ALA A 35 6.99 -12.55 10.47
C ALA A 35 8.09 -13.21 9.63
N SER A 36 8.33 -12.71 8.40
CA SER A 36 9.45 -13.17 7.57
C SER A 36 10.79 -12.89 8.22
N ASP A 37 10.97 -11.70 8.81
CA ASP A 37 12.23 -11.28 9.44
C ASP A 37 12.59 -12.12 10.67
N VAL A 38 11.59 -12.57 11.44
CA VAL A 38 11.79 -13.46 12.60
C VAL A 38 11.77 -14.96 12.23
N GLY A 39 11.78 -15.31 10.94
CA GLY A 39 11.81 -16.70 10.45
C GLY A 39 10.49 -17.46 10.52
N GLN A 40 9.37 -16.79 10.83
CA GLN A 40 8.03 -17.39 10.90
C GLN A 40 7.35 -17.40 9.52
N HIS A 41 7.93 -18.13 8.57
CA HIS A 41 7.50 -18.12 7.16
C HIS A 41 6.04 -18.55 6.94
N THR A 42 5.54 -19.53 7.69
CA THR A 42 4.13 -19.98 7.57
C THR A 42 3.17 -18.86 7.97
N LEU A 43 3.44 -18.17 9.07
CA LEU A 43 2.64 -17.02 9.52
C LEU A 43 2.75 -15.87 8.52
N ALA A 44 3.95 -15.61 8.00
CA ALA A 44 4.18 -14.59 6.99
C ALA A 44 3.28 -14.82 5.77
N ASN A 45 3.21 -16.06 5.26
CA ASN A 45 2.38 -16.41 4.11
C ASN A 45 0.88 -16.20 4.36
N ILE A 46 0.39 -16.55 5.55
CA ILE A 46 -1.03 -16.37 5.92
C ILE A 46 -1.35 -14.87 6.00
N MET A 47 -0.48 -14.08 6.64
CA MET A 47 -0.67 -12.64 6.79
C MET A 47 -0.55 -11.88 5.46
N LEU A 48 0.36 -12.33 4.57
CA LEU A 48 0.48 -11.82 3.21
C LEU A 48 -0.82 -12.04 2.43
N GLY A 49 -1.35 -13.27 2.47
CA GLY A 49 -2.62 -13.61 1.83
C GLY A 49 -3.79 -12.79 2.36
N LEU A 50 -3.89 -12.62 3.69
CA LEU A 50 -4.88 -11.76 4.32
C LEU A 50 -4.79 -10.32 3.78
N GLY A 51 -3.60 -9.71 3.81
CA GLY A 51 -3.38 -8.35 3.34
C GLY A 51 -3.73 -8.17 1.86
N LEU A 52 -3.29 -9.10 1.00
CA LEU A 52 -3.55 -9.06 -0.44
C LEU A 52 -5.04 -9.23 -0.77
N ILE A 53 -5.73 -10.20 -0.14
CA ILE A 53 -7.16 -10.40 -0.37
C ILE A 53 -7.96 -9.19 0.10
N CYS A 54 -7.66 -8.67 1.30
CA CYS A 54 -8.28 -7.44 1.79
C CYS A 54 -8.05 -6.26 0.85
N TRP A 55 -6.84 -6.14 0.29
CA TRP A 55 -6.51 -5.09 -0.66
C TRP A 55 -7.31 -5.21 -1.95
N LEU A 56 -7.41 -6.39 -2.54
CA LEU A 56 -8.17 -6.57 -3.78
C LEU A 56 -9.66 -6.28 -3.58
N VAL A 57 -10.24 -6.74 -2.48
CA VAL A 57 -11.66 -6.51 -2.16
C VAL A 57 -11.93 -5.04 -1.90
N LEU A 58 -11.15 -4.42 -1.00
CA LEU A 58 -11.40 -3.04 -0.58
C LEU A 58 -10.92 -2.03 -1.63
N GLY A 59 -9.79 -2.29 -2.28
CA GLY A 59 -9.24 -1.46 -3.35
C GLY A 59 -10.18 -1.38 -4.54
N SER A 60 -10.83 -2.49 -4.91
CA SER A 60 -11.88 -2.46 -5.95
C SER A 60 -13.04 -1.53 -5.57
N ARG A 61 -13.45 -1.51 -4.30
CA ARG A 61 -14.52 -0.63 -3.81
C ARG A 61 -14.10 0.83 -3.77
N ILE A 62 -12.89 1.12 -3.28
CA ILE A 62 -12.36 2.48 -3.19
C ILE A 62 -12.12 3.06 -4.58
N LEU A 63 -11.47 2.33 -5.49
CA LEU A 63 -11.24 2.77 -6.86
C LEU A 63 -12.56 3.03 -7.60
N ASN A 64 -13.54 2.13 -7.49
CA ASN A 64 -14.86 2.35 -8.07
C ASN A 64 -15.52 3.64 -7.55
N ARG A 65 -15.41 3.91 -6.26
CA ARG A 65 -15.89 5.16 -5.65
C ARG A 65 -15.11 6.37 -6.14
N LEU A 66 -13.79 6.29 -6.27
CA LEU A 66 -12.95 7.39 -6.75
C LEU A 66 -13.25 7.76 -8.21
N PHE A 67 -13.63 6.80 -9.06
CA PHE A 67 -13.97 7.05 -10.45
C PHE A 67 -15.39 7.56 -10.69
N ILE A 68 -16.37 7.09 -9.89
CA ILE A 68 -17.81 7.30 -10.20
C ILE A 68 -18.48 8.31 -9.26
N ARG A 69 -18.01 8.41 -8.01
CA ARG A 69 -18.66 9.23 -6.98
C ARG A 69 -18.04 10.62 -6.87
N PRO A 70 -18.75 11.58 -6.24
CA PRO A 70 -18.22 12.91 -6.00
C PRO A 70 -16.83 12.88 -5.34
N PRO A 71 -15.95 13.87 -5.63
CA PRO A 71 -14.61 13.91 -5.07
C PRO A 71 -14.62 13.87 -3.54
N LEU A 72 -13.53 13.37 -2.95
CA LEU A 72 -13.38 13.34 -1.50
C LEU A 72 -13.47 14.76 -0.90
N PRO A 73 -14.09 14.92 0.29
CA PRO A 73 -14.00 16.16 1.04
C PRO A 73 -12.55 16.59 1.24
N THR A 74 -12.27 17.89 1.17
CA THR A 74 -10.91 18.46 1.24
C THR A 74 -10.03 17.87 2.35
N PRO A 75 -10.52 17.66 3.59
CA PRO A 75 -9.70 17.09 4.66
C PRO A 75 -9.24 15.64 4.42
N LEU A 76 -9.96 14.88 3.57
CA LEU A 76 -9.68 13.48 3.26
C LEU A 76 -8.84 13.31 1.99
N VAL A 77 -8.65 14.36 1.18
CA VAL A 77 -7.86 14.29 -0.06
C VAL A 77 -6.44 13.76 0.17
N PRO A 78 -5.70 14.11 1.25
CA PRO A 78 -4.39 13.52 1.52
C PRO A 78 -4.39 12.00 1.65
N THR A 79 -5.52 11.37 2.01
CA THR A 79 -5.63 9.91 2.09
C THR A 79 -5.47 9.23 0.74
N LEU A 80 -5.68 9.93 -0.38
CA LEU A 80 -5.40 9.40 -1.73
C LEU A 80 -3.96 8.91 -1.89
N ALA A 81 -3.01 9.46 -1.12
CA ALA A 81 -1.64 8.97 -1.08
C ALA A 81 -1.54 7.51 -0.63
N ILE A 82 -2.45 7.04 0.24
CA ILE A 82 -2.45 5.67 0.78
C ILE A 82 -2.67 4.64 -0.33
N GLU A 83 -3.29 5.00 -1.46
CA GLU A 83 -3.52 4.07 -2.58
C GLU A 83 -2.21 3.41 -3.07
N VAL A 84 -1.07 4.11 -3.04
CA VAL A 84 0.22 3.52 -3.46
C VAL A 84 0.81 2.58 -2.41
N ALA A 85 0.41 2.72 -1.14
CA ALA A 85 1.03 2.02 -0.02
C ALA A 85 0.82 0.49 -0.06
N PRO A 86 -0.39 -0.07 -0.32
CA PRO A 86 -0.58 -1.52 -0.41
C PRO A 86 0.38 -2.21 -1.38
N SER A 87 0.61 -1.65 -2.56
CA SER A 87 1.57 -2.20 -3.52
C SER A 87 3.00 -2.17 -2.98
N ALA A 88 3.45 -1.01 -2.46
CA ALA A 88 4.79 -0.88 -1.92
C ALA A 88 5.04 -1.84 -0.74
N VAL A 89 4.10 -1.92 0.21
CA VAL A 89 4.23 -2.78 1.40
C VAL A 89 4.12 -4.26 1.03
N ALA A 90 3.28 -4.64 0.06
CA ALA A 90 3.24 -6.01 -0.45
C ALA A 90 4.58 -6.41 -1.10
N GLY A 91 5.20 -5.50 -1.86
CA GLY A 91 6.54 -5.69 -2.41
C GLY A 91 7.58 -5.92 -1.32
N LEU A 92 7.55 -5.11 -0.25
CA LEU A 92 8.46 -5.28 0.89
C LEU A 92 8.28 -6.63 1.59
N ALA A 93 7.03 -7.06 1.80
CA ALA A 93 6.73 -8.34 2.41
C ALA A 93 7.23 -9.52 1.56
N LEU A 94 7.09 -9.43 0.23
CA LEU A 94 7.61 -10.43 -0.71
C LEU A 94 9.14 -10.49 -0.70
N PHE A 95 9.82 -9.35 -0.74
CA PHE A 95 11.29 -9.30 -0.65
C PHE A 95 11.82 -9.87 0.68
N ALA A 96 11.16 -9.54 1.79
CA ALA A 96 11.52 -10.06 3.11
C ALA A 96 11.35 -11.59 3.18
N ARG A 97 10.34 -12.13 2.49
CA ARG A 97 10.04 -13.56 2.47
C ARG A 97 11.04 -14.37 1.63
N ASP A 98 11.34 -13.90 0.42
CA ASP A 98 12.13 -14.67 -0.56
C ASP A 98 13.61 -14.23 -0.59
N GLY A 99 14.07 -13.50 0.43
CA GLY A 99 15.48 -13.17 0.65
C GLY A 99 16.08 -12.29 -0.44
N GLY A 100 15.32 -11.32 -0.94
CA GLY A 100 15.82 -10.42 -2.00
C GLY A 100 15.61 -10.92 -3.43
N ARG A 101 15.11 -12.16 -3.63
CA ARG A 101 14.91 -12.72 -4.97
C ARG A 101 13.78 -12.00 -5.70
N ILE A 102 14.06 -11.56 -6.93
CA ILE A 102 13.08 -10.98 -7.82
C ILE A 102 12.32 -12.11 -8.51
N ASP A 103 11.08 -12.34 -8.08
CA ASP A 103 10.17 -13.31 -8.68
C ASP A 103 9.00 -12.64 -9.41
N ILE A 104 8.12 -13.44 -10.00
CA ILE A 104 6.96 -12.93 -10.75
C ILE A 104 6.00 -12.11 -9.88
N TRP A 105 5.87 -12.42 -8.59
CA TRP A 105 4.96 -11.72 -7.68
C TRP A 105 5.50 -10.33 -7.34
N VAL A 106 6.80 -10.23 -7.06
CA VAL A 106 7.49 -8.96 -6.86
C VAL A 106 7.38 -8.09 -8.11
N MET A 107 7.59 -8.66 -9.31
CA MET A 107 7.44 -7.94 -10.57
C MET A 107 6.00 -7.44 -10.80
N LEU A 108 4.99 -8.29 -10.55
CA LEU A 108 3.57 -7.96 -10.73
C LEU A 108 3.15 -6.81 -9.80
N VAL A 109 3.44 -6.94 -8.50
CA VAL A 109 3.10 -5.92 -7.51
C VAL A 109 3.84 -4.62 -7.80
N SER A 110 5.10 -4.68 -8.21
CA SER A 110 5.91 -3.49 -8.55
C SER A 110 5.43 -2.80 -9.82
N GLY A 111 5.02 -3.55 -10.85
CA GLY A 111 4.43 -2.98 -12.06
C GLY A 111 3.14 -2.22 -11.77
N TYR A 112 2.27 -2.77 -10.92
CA TYR A 112 1.08 -2.06 -10.46
C TYR A 112 1.44 -0.86 -9.56
N GLY A 113 2.45 -1.00 -8.71
CA GLY A 113 2.98 0.09 -7.87
C GLY A 113 3.49 1.27 -8.68
N LEU A 114 4.19 1.01 -9.77
CA LEU A 114 4.67 2.05 -10.69
C LEU A 114 3.50 2.83 -11.30
N LEU A 115 2.44 2.15 -11.72
CA LEU A 115 1.22 2.80 -12.21
C LEU A 115 0.62 3.71 -11.13
N LEU A 116 0.54 3.24 -9.89
CA LEU A 116 0.02 4.04 -8.77
C LEU A 116 0.90 5.24 -8.45
N VAL A 117 2.24 5.10 -8.48
CA VAL A 117 3.19 6.22 -8.33
C VAL A 117 2.96 7.28 -9.41
N ILE A 118 2.81 6.87 -10.68
CA ILE A 118 2.51 7.77 -11.78
C ILE A 118 1.18 8.49 -11.55
N ALA A 119 0.16 7.78 -11.05
CA ALA A 119 -1.12 8.38 -10.66
C ALA A 119 -0.94 9.43 -9.55
N GLN A 120 -0.12 9.17 -8.54
CA GLN A 120 0.20 10.14 -7.48
C GLN A 120 0.89 11.39 -8.02
N ILE A 121 1.81 11.26 -8.98
CA ILE A 121 2.46 12.41 -9.62
C ILE A 121 1.44 13.30 -10.34
N ARG A 122 0.43 12.72 -10.99
CA ARG A 122 -0.66 13.50 -11.62
C ARG A 122 -1.50 14.25 -10.60
N LEU A 123 -1.70 13.68 -9.41
CA LEU A 123 -2.42 14.30 -8.30
C LEU A 123 -1.58 15.35 -7.55
N LEU A 124 -0.29 15.50 -7.84
CA LEU A 124 0.59 16.43 -7.13
C LEU A 124 0.09 17.88 -7.17
N SER A 125 -0.43 18.33 -8.31
CA SER A 125 -0.99 19.69 -8.45
C SER A 125 -2.20 19.94 -7.54
N LEU A 126 -2.97 18.89 -7.24
CA LEU A 126 -4.07 18.93 -6.27
C LEU A 126 -3.51 18.99 -4.85
N TYR A 127 -2.51 18.18 -4.53
CA TYR A 127 -1.91 18.13 -3.20
C TYR A 127 -1.27 19.44 -2.78
N LEU A 128 -0.62 20.14 -3.70
CA LEU A 128 0.04 21.43 -3.45
C LEU A 128 -0.95 22.57 -3.11
N ARG A 129 -2.25 22.41 -3.38
CA ARG A 129 -3.29 23.41 -3.07
C ARG A 129 -3.93 23.20 -1.69
N LEU A 130 -3.62 22.10 -1.00
CA LEU A 130 -4.24 21.75 0.26
C LEU A 130 -3.61 22.52 1.43
N SER A 131 -4.45 22.95 2.37
CA SER A 131 -3.97 23.43 3.67
C SER A 131 -3.52 22.25 4.53
N PHE A 132 -2.53 22.50 5.38
CA PHE A 132 -2.00 21.47 6.28
C PHE A 132 -3.09 20.94 7.22
N ALA A 133 -3.19 19.62 7.29
CA ALA A 133 -4.15 18.90 8.13
C ALA A 133 -3.50 17.61 8.65
N PRO A 134 -4.01 17.01 9.75
CA PRO A 134 -3.48 15.75 10.27
C PRO A 134 -3.49 14.59 9.27
N SER A 135 -4.37 14.63 8.26
CA SER A 135 -4.40 13.62 7.20
C SER A 135 -3.13 13.61 6.32
N PHE A 136 -2.26 14.62 6.39
CA PHE A 136 -0.97 14.64 5.67
C PHE A 136 -0.01 13.54 6.10
N TRP A 137 -0.16 12.97 7.30
CA TRP A 137 0.60 11.78 7.71
C TRP A 137 0.39 10.57 6.78
N ALA A 138 -0.69 10.57 5.98
CA ALA A 138 -0.87 9.61 4.90
C ALA A 138 0.27 9.64 3.86
N PHE A 139 0.81 10.82 3.55
CA PHE A 139 1.91 10.96 2.60
C PHE A 139 3.19 10.32 3.11
N THR A 140 3.51 10.54 4.39
CA THR A 140 4.80 10.11 4.96
C THR A 140 4.92 8.60 4.90
N PHE A 141 3.91 7.86 5.36
CA PHE A 141 3.92 6.39 5.32
C PHE A 141 3.97 5.84 3.90
N SER A 142 3.14 6.41 3.01
CA SER A 142 3.02 5.91 1.64
C SER A 142 4.33 6.11 0.85
N TRP A 143 4.92 7.30 0.93
CA TRP A 143 6.16 7.59 0.24
C TRP A 143 7.39 6.97 0.91
N SER A 144 7.39 6.76 2.23
CA SER A 144 8.45 5.98 2.87
C SER A 144 8.46 4.54 2.38
N ALA A 145 7.28 3.91 2.27
CA ALA A 145 7.19 2.54 1.74
C ALA A 145 7.67 2.46 0.28
N VAL A 146 7.27 3.43 -0.56
CA VAL A 146 7.74 3.54 -1.95
C VAL A 146 9.26 3.72 -2.03
N ALA A 147 9.84 4.57 -1.17
CA ALA A 147 11.28 4.76 -1.13
C ALA A 147 12.02 3.49 -0.71
N THR A 148 11.53 2.78 0.32
CA THR A 148 12.14 1.54 0.79
C THR A 148 12.10 0.45 -0.28
N ILE A 149 10.96 0.25 -0.96
CA ILE A 149 10.86 -0.77 -2.01
C ILE A 149 11.75 -0.43 -3.20
N ALA A 150 11.85 0.86 -3.56
CA ALA A 150 12.77 1.31 -4.61
C ALA A 150 14.23 1.01 -4.27
N LEU A 151 14.65 1.21 -3.01
CA LEU A 151 15.98 0.84 -2.55
C LEU A 151 16.24 -0.66 -2.67
N HIS A 152 15.29 -1.51 -2.27
CA HIS A 152 15.42 -2.96 -2.44
C HIS A 152 15.59 -3.37 -3.92
N TRP A 153 14.87 -2.73 -4.84
CA TRP A 153 15.08 -2.96 -6.27
C TRP A 153 16.49 -2.57 -6.71
N ILE A 154 16.97 -1.38 -6.31
CA ILE A 154 18.31 -0.89 -6.67
C ILE A 154 19.42 -1.80 -6.12
N THR A 155 19.26 -2.34 -4.91
CA THR A 155 20.29 -3.19 -4.29
C THR A 155 20.29 -4.61 -4.83
N ASN A 156 19.14 -5.15 -5.24
CA ASN A 156 19.02 -6.54 -5.70
C ASN A 156 19.12 -6.69 -7.23
N ASP A 157 18.93 -5.61 -7.99
CA ASP A 157 19.05 -5.60 -9.46
C ASP A 157 20.47 -5.23 -9.96
N GLN A 158 21.48 -5.31 -9.08
CA GLN A 158 22.88 -5.09 -9.49
C GLN A 158 23.30 -6.23 -10.42
N PRO A 159 23.77 -5.94 -11.67
CA PRO A 159 24.38 -6.96 -12.49
C PRO A 159 25.57 -7.53 -11.71
N ARG A 160 25.65 -8.86 -11.60
CA ARG A 160 26.82 -9.52 -11.01
C ARG A 160 28.03 -9.09 -11.83
N VAL A 161 28.77 -8.09 -11.36
CA VAL A 161 30.08 -7.76 -11.90
C VAL A 161 30.91 -9.00 -11.62
N THR A 162 31.07 -9.83 -12.64
CA THR A 162 31.95 -10.99 -12.60
C THR A 162 33.33 -10.45 -12.25
N ALA A 163 33.73 -10.64 -11.00
CA ALA A 163 35.12 -10.55 -10.62
C ALA A 163 35.84 -11.67 -11.41
N SER A 164 36.38 -11.32 -12.57
CA SER A 164 37.37 -12.15 -13.24
C SER A 164 38.61 -12.13 -12.35
N THR A 165 38.78 -13.19 -11.57
CA THR A 165 40.02 -13.48 -10.85
C THR A 165 41.16 -13.57 -11.89
N PRO A 166 42.17 -12.68 -11.87
CA PRO A 166 43.37 -12.91 -12.66
C PRO A 166 44.20 -13.98 -11.93
N THR A 167 44.45 -15.08 -12.63
CA THR A 167 45.50 -16.08 -12.29
C THR A 167 46.88 -15.50 -12.51
#